data_AF-F3KIG4-F1
#
_entry.id   AF-F3KIG4-F1
#
_cell.length_a   1.000
_cell.length_b   1.000
_cell.length_c   1.000
_cell.angle_alpha   90.00
_cell.angle_beta   90.00
_cell.angle_gamma   90.00
#
_symmetry.space_group_name_H-M   'P 1'
#
loop_
_entity.id
_entity.type
_entity.pdbx_description
1 polymer ?
#
loop_
_entity_poly.entity_id
_entity_poly.type
_entity_poly.pdbx_seq_one_letter_code
_entity_poly.pdbx_strand_id
1 'polypeptide(L)'
;MGLKLEDKKELENLLKIATSQIPKYFNMVNSTKESWEIKDIHEFVLGMVFEKYIHESGQFLTNKRIDEHQSNAVENTMELFDEGIEVFNDNLTDIKRQIYEN
;
A
#
# COMPACT_ATOMS: atom_id res chain seq x y z
N MET A 1 -4.02 -20.28 -0.51
CA MET A 1 -3.26 -20.88 0.63
C MET A 1 -2.88 -19.74 1.55
N GLY A 2 -3.41 -19.66 2.78
CA GLY A 2 -3.38 -18.41 3.55
C GLY A 2 -2.00 -17.91 3.97
N LEU A 3 -1.79 -16.58 3.97
CA LEU A 3 -0.62 -15.95 4.60
C LEU A 3 -0.37 -16.45 6.03
N LYS A 4 0.89 -16.70 6.37
CA LYS A 4 1.30 -16.96 7.75
C LYS A 4 1.17 -15.66 8.55
N LEU A 5 1.06 -15.79 9.87
CA LEU A 5 0.95 -14.64 10.77
C LEU A 5 2.11 -13.64 10.60
N GLU A 6 3.31 -14.15 10.34
CA GLU A 6 4.51 -13.33 10.12
C GLU A 6 4.40 -12.49 8.84
N ASP A 7 3.81 -13.06 7.79
CA ASP A 7 3.61 -12.35 6.52
C ASP A 7 2.61 -11.22 6.68
N LYS A 8 1.51 -11.46 7.42
CA LYS A 8 0.53 -10.42 7.73
C LYS A 8 1.16 -9.27 8.52
N LYS A 9 2.00 -9.57 9.50
CA LYS A 9 2.74 -8.55 10.26
C LYS A 9 3.69 -7.75 9.38
N GLU A 10 4.35 -8.39 8.42
CA GLU A 10 5.24 -7.69 7.50
C GLU A 10 4.44 -6.76 6.57
N LEU A 11 3.31 -7.23 6.03
CA LEU A 11 2.41 -6.38 5.26
C LEU A 11 1.89 -5.18 6.07
N GLU A 12 1.52 -5.37 7.33
CA GLU A 12 1.15 -4.28 8.24
C GLU A 12 2.30 -3.28 8.47
N ASN A 13 3.54 -3.76 8.56
CA ASN A 13 4.72 -2.90 8.68
C ASN A 13 4.97 -2.09 7.41
N LEU A 14 4.85 -2.73 6.23
CA LEU A 14 4.94 -2.04 4.95
C LEU A 14 3.83 -0.98 4.82
N LEU A 15 2.62 -1.28 5.30
CA LEU A 15 1.55 -0.30 5.33
C LEU A 15 1.88 0.90 6.23
N LYS A 16 2.44 0.67 7.43
CA LYS A 16 2.90 1.75 8.32
C LYS A 16 3.99 2.60 7.66
N ILE A 17 4.90 1.97 6.90
CA ILE A 17 5.92 2.69 6.13
C ILE A 17 5.24 3.56 5.07
N ALA A 18 4.26 3.03 4.35
CA ALA A 18 3.50 3.80 3.36
C ALA A 18 2.74 4.99 3.99
N THR A 19 2.02 4.79 5.08
CA THR A 19 1.28 5.87 5.75
C THR A 19 2.19 6.91 6.40
N SER A 20 3.40 6.52 6.85
CA SER A 20 4.38 7.49 7.37
C SER A 20 4.78 8.58 6.37
N GLN A 21 4.55 8.35 5.07
CA GLN A 21 4.86 9.29 4.00
C GLN A 21 3.76 10.33 3.75
N ILE A 22 2.58 10.22 4.39
CA ILE A 22 1.45 11.15 4.21
C ILE A 22 1.88 12.62 4.25
N PRO A 23 2.62 13.12 5.26
CA PRO A 23 3.04 14.53 5.30
C PRO A 23 3.88 14.94 4.08
N LYS A 24 4.71 14.02 3.56
CA LYS A 24 5.54 14.27 2.39
C LYS A 24 4.69 14.38 1.12
N TYR A 25 3.62 13.60 1.00
CA TYR A 25 2.72 13.66 -0.14
C TYR A 25 1.95 14.98 -0.19
N PHE A 26 1.46 15.48 0.94
CA PHE A 26 0.86 16.82 1.02
C PHE A 26 1.85 17.92 0.63
N ASN A 27 3.08 17.86 1.14
CA ASN A 27 4.13 18.81 0.77
C ASN A 27 4.45 18.79 -0.72
N MET A 28 4.48 17.60 -1.33
CA MET A 28 4.73 17.44 -2.76
C MET A 28 3.64 18.14 -3.58
N VAL A 29 2.36 17.89 -3.27
CA VAL A 29 1.21 18.53 -3.92
C VAL A 29 1.25 20.05 -3.77
N ASN A 30 1.56 20.54 -2.57
CA ASN A 30 1.60 21.98 -2.29
C ASN A 30 2.84 22.69 -2.90
N SER A 31 3.85 21.92 -3.34
CA SER A 31 5.11 22.46 -3.90
C SER A 31 5.09 22.67 -5.41
N THR A 32 4.07 22.17 -6.13
CA THR A 32 4.05 22.27 -7.58
C THR A 32 3.75 23.70 -8.03
N LYS A 33 4.73 24.34 -8.67
CA LYS A 33 4.57 25.66 -9.32
C LYS A 33 3.64 25.63 -10.54
N GLU A 34 3.32 24.43 -11.04
CA GLU A 34 2.34 24.23 -12.10
C GLU A 34 0.94 24.05 -11.51
N SER A 35 -0.05 24.72 -12.11
CA SER A 35 -1.45 24.75 -11.67
C SER A 35 -2.25 23.53 -12.14
N TRP A 36 -1.73 22.31 -11.94
CA TRP A 36 -2.55 21.12 -12.11
C TRP A 36 -3.52 21.08 -10.92
N GLU A 37 -4.77 21.43 -11.17
CA GLU A 37 -5.80 21.46 -10.13
C GLU A 37 -6.07 20.05 -9.62
N ILE A 38 -5.62 19.77 -8.39
CA ILE A 38 -6.02 18.56 -7.66
C ILE A 38 -7.32 18.88 -6.94
N LYS A 39 -8.43 18.39 -7.50
CA LYS A 39 -9.79 18.65 -6.99
C LYS A 39 -10.03 18.09 -5.59
N ASP A 40 -9.41 16.94 -5.30
CA ASP A 40 -9.47 16.29 -3.99
C ASP A 40 -8.07 15.83 -3.59
N ILE A 41 -7.44 16.61 -2.72
CA ILE A 41 -6.09 16.33 -2.23
C ILE A 41 -6.05 15.08 -1.35
N HIS A 42 -7.12 14.78 -0.61
CA HIS A 42 -7.16 13.64 0.29
C HIS A 42 -7.23 12.33 -0.51
N GLU A 43 -8.07 12.28 -1.54
CA GLU A 43 -8.14 11.12 -2.44
C GLU A 43 -6.85 10.97 -3.27
N PHE A 44 -6.20 12.07 -3.65
CA PHE A 44 -4.88 12.02 -4.28
C PHE A 44 -3.82 11.42 -3.35
N VAL A 45 -3.74 11.90 -2.11
CA VAL A 45 -2.80 11.37 -1.10
C VAL A 45 -3.11 9.91 -0.78
N LEU A 46 -4.38 9.52 -0.70
CA LEU A 46 -4.78 8.12 -0.52
C LEU A 46 -4.28 7.24 -1.68
N GLY A 47 -4.40 7.72 -2.92
CA GLY A 47 -3.84 7.05 -4.10
C GLY A 47 -2.32 6.87 -4.02
N MET A 48 -1.59 7.89 -3.54
CA MET A 48 -0.14 7.82 -3.34
C MET A 48 0.26 6.81 -2.26
N VAL A 49 -0.49 6.75 -1.15
CA VAL A 49 -0.27 5.74 -0.09
C VAL A 49 -0.54 4.33 -0.62
N PHE A 50 -1.63 4.16 -1.37
CA PHE A 50 -1.98 2.88 -1.99
C PHE A 50 -0.91 2.41 -2.98
N GLU A 51 -0.46 3.27 -3.89
CA GLU A 51 0.58 2.94 -4.86
C GLU A 51 1.87 2.47 -4.18
N LYS A 52 2.34 3.23 -3.18
CA LYS A 52 3.54 2.86 -2.42
C LYS A 52 3.38 1.50 -1.74
N TYR A 53 2.25 1.28 -1.07
CA TYR A 53 1.98 0.03 -0.38
C TYR A 53 1.94 -1.15 -1.36
N ILE A 54 1.27 -1.03 -2.49
CA ILE A 54 1.19 -2.09 -3.52
C ILE A 54 2.55 -2.41 -4.10
N HIS A 55 3.38 -1.39 -4.34
CA HIS A 55 4.73 -1.60 -4.83
C HIS A 55 5.58 -2.44 -3.85
N GLU A 56 5.59 -2.04 -2.57
CA GLU A 56 6.42 -2.69 -1.54
C GLU A 56 5.88 -4.08 -1.16
N SER A 57 4.57 -4.20 -0.95
CA SER A 57 3.93 -5.49 -0.63
C SER A 57 4.04 -6.46 -1.80
N GLY A 58 3.87 -6.00 -3.05
CA GLY A 58 4.03 -6.82 -4.24
C GLY A 58 5.44 -7.39 -4.38
N GLN A 59 6.48 -6.60 -4.08
CA GLN A 59 7.86 -7.08 -4.05
C GLN A 59 8.07 -8.12 -2.95
N PHE A 60 7.60 -7.86 -1.73
CA PHE A 60 7.70 -8.80 -0.62
C PHE A 60 7.05 -10.16 -0.95
N LEU A 61 5.79 -10.14 -1.41
CA LEU A 61 5.03 -11.35 -1.73
C LEU A 61 5.66 -12.10 -2.91
N THR A 62 6.18 -11.39 -3.91
CA THR A 62 6.90 -12.00 -5.03
C THR A 62 8.15 -12.74 -4.56
N ASN A 63 8.94 -12.11 -3.69
CA ASN A 63 10.16 -12.71 -3.15
C ASN A 63 9.84 -13.94 -2.30
N LYS A 64 8.85 -13.83 -1.41
CA LYS A 64 8.39 -14.95 -0.59
C LYS A 64 7.94 -16.14 -1.45
N ARG A 65 7.17 -15.90 -2.52
CA ARG A 65 6.75 -16.95 -3.46
C ARG A 65 7.96 -17.67 -4.07
N ILE A 66 9.00 -16.92 -4.45
CA ILE A 66 10.24 -17.48 -5.02
C ILE A 66 10.98 -18.31 -3.97
N ASP A 67 11.12 -17.79 -2.75
CA ASP A 67 11.83 -18.44 -1.64
C ASP A 67 11.14 -19.73 -1.16
N GLU A 68 9.81 -19.75 -1.16
CA GLU A 68 9.01 -20.93 -0.81
C GLU A 68 8.83 -21.91 -1.99
N HIS A 69 9.50 -21.67 -3.12
CA HIS A 69 9.40 -22.48 -4.36
C HIS A 69 7.95 -22.69 -4.84
N GLN A 70 7.08 -21.71 -4.60
CA GLN A 70 5.70 -21.78 -5.02
C GLN A 70 5.57 -21.56 -6.54
N SER A 71 4.55 -22.17 -7.14
CA SER A 71 4.28 -22.01 -8.58
C SER A 71 4.04 -20.54 -8.94
N ASN A 72 4.62 -20.12 -10.07
CA ASN A 72 4.42 -18.79 -10.65
C ASN A 72 3.13 -18.67 -11.47
N ALA A 73 2.22 -19.62 -11.32
CA ALA A 73 0.90 -19.55 -11.93
C ALA A 73 0.22 -18.21 -11.60
N VAL A 74 -0.52 -17.68 -12.57
CA VAL A 74 -1.22 -16.41 -12.44
C VAL A 74 -2.17 -16.43 -11.25
N GLU A 75 -2.88 -17.54 -11.04
CA GLU A 75 -3.81 -17.75 -9.92
C GLU A 75 -3.12 -17.55 -8.55
N ASN A 76 -1.97 -18.17 -8.33
CA ASN A 76 -1.20 -17.99 -7.08
C ASN A 76 -0.73 -16.54 -6.89
N THR A 77 -0.40 -15.86 -7.99
CA THR A 77 0.02 -14.45 -7.94
C THR A 77 -1.16 -13.54 -7.60
N MET A 78 -2.35 -13.85 -8.11
CA MET A 78 -3.59 -13.15 -7.77
C MET A 78 -4.00 -13.40 -6.32
N GLU A 79 -3.90 -14.64 -5.82
CA GLU A 79 -4.18 -14.93 -4.40
C GLU A 79 -3.32 -14.09 -3.45
N LEU A 80 -2.00 -14.04 -3.69
CA LEU A 80 -1.09 -13.24 -2.86
C LEU A 80 -1.42 -11.74 -2.94
N PHE A 81 -1.79 -11.26 -4.13
CA PHE A 81 -2.19 -9.87 -4.32
C PHE A 81 -3.48 -9.54 -3.57
N ASP A 82 -4.49 -10.41 -3.64
CA ASP A 82 -5.77 -10.26 -2.95
C ASP A 82 -5.56 -10.22 -1.43
N GLU A 83 -4.67 -11.06 -0.88
CA GLU A 83 -4.31 -11.04 0.54
C GLU A 83 -3.60 -9.73 0.94
N GLY A 84 -2.73 -9.20 0.08
CA GLY A 84 -2.10 -7.90 0.28
C GLY A 84 -3.11 -6.74 0.28
N ILE A 85 -4.09 -6.80 -0.63
CA ILE A 85 -5.19 -5.83 -0.74
C ILE A 85 -6.12 -5.91 0.49
N GLU A 86 -6.38 -7.09 1.02
CA GLU A 86 -7.19 -7.30 2.22
C GLU A 86 -6.59 -6.52 3.41
N VAL A 87 -5.28 -6.61 3.65
CA VAL A 87 -4.59 -5.86 4.70
C VAL A 87 -4.75 -4.35 4.52
N PHE A 88 -4.67 -3.84 3.29
CA PHE A 88 -4.90 -2.41 3.03
C PHE A 88 -6.35 -2.01 3.35
N ASN A 89 -7.32 -2.80 2.88
CA ASN A 89 -8.74 -2.54 3.05
C ASN A 89 -9.17 -2.59 4.52
N ASP A 90 -8.66 -3.54 5.29
CA ASP A 90 -8.91 -3.66 6.74
C ASP A 90 -8.46 -2.42 7.51
N ASN A 91 -7.44 -1.73 7.00
CA ASN A 91 -6.88 -0.52 7.60
C ASN A 91 -7.35 0.78 6.93
N LEU A 92 -8.20 0.71 5.89
CA LEU A 92 -8.57 1.86 5.06
C LEU A 92 -9.15 3.02 5.87
N THR A 93 -9.98 2.72 6.87
CA THR A 93 -10.58 3.75 7.72
C THR A 93 -9.52 4.52 8.51
N ASP A 94 -8.51 3.84 9.03
CA ASP A 94 -7.43 4.48 9.79
C ASP A 94 -6.50 5.29 8.86
N ILE A 95 -6.18 4.76 7.68
CA ILE A 95 -5.42 5.49 6.66
C ILE A 95 -6.15 6.79 6.29
N LYS A 96 -7.45 6.71 6.00
CA LYS A 96 -8.26 7.90 5.71
C LYS A 96 -8.20 8.89 6.87
N ARG A 97 -8.43 8.43 8.11
CA ARG A 97 -8.32 9.28 9.31
C ARG A 97 -6.97 10.00 9.38
N GLN A 98 -5.85 9.29 9.21
CA GLN A 98 -4.51 9.89 9.21
C GLN A 98 -4.32 10.94 8.09
N ILE A 99 -4.93 10.75 6.92
CA ILE A 99 -4.90 11.71 5.81
C ILE A 99 -5.72 12.95 6.15
N TYR A 100 -6.93 12.79 6.69
CA TYR A 100 -7.82 13.91 7.03
C TYR A 100 -7.35 14.71 8.25
N GLU A 101 -6.58 14.09 9.15
CA GLU A 101 -6.00 14.73 10.34
C GLU A 101 -4.58 15.31 10.11
N ASN A 102 -4.03 15.16 8.90
CA ASN A 102 -2.72 15.71 8.53
C ASN A 102 -2.78 17.23 8.30
#